data_AF-A0A3S2M808-F1
#
_entry.id   AF-A0A3S2M808-F1
#
_cell.length_a   1.000
_cell.length_b   1.000
_cell.length_c   1.000
_cell.angle_alpha   90.00
_cell.angle_beta   90.00
_cell.angle_gamma   90.00
#
_symmetry.space_group_name_H-M   'P 1'
#
loop_
_entity.id
_entity.type
_entity.pdbx_description
1 polymer ?
#
loop_
_entity_poly.entity_id
_entity_poly.type
_entity_poly.pdbx_seq_one_letter_code
_entity_poly.pdbx_strand_id
1 'polypeptide(L)'
;MSGGTFFSLVLVALLLSSVSAHGGISSCCLKTSRTQVQRDFLKKYYVQRPPSCSLHVVVFTTIKNVRICANPKSIWTLTSMAYLDGKNWLQSQNTTMNSTNTYH
;
A
#
# COMPACT_ATOMS: atom_id res chain seq x y z
N MET A 1 20.38 28.28 -45.61
CA MET A 1 20.43 27.91 -44.17
C MET A 1 19.43 26.81 -43.91
N SER A 2 19.93 25.63 -43.53
CA SER A 2 19.15 24.44 -43.21
C SER A 2 18.53 24.59 -41.82
N GLY A 3 17.23 24.88 -41.75
CA GLY A 3 16.48 25.04 -40.49
C GLY A 3 15.85 23.74 -40.01
N GLY A 4 16.62 22.65 -39.96
CA GLY A 4 16.16 21.34 -39.50
C GLY A 4 16.43 21.11 -38.03
N THR A 5 15.78 21.86 -37.13
CA THR A 5 15.95 21.67 -35.67
C THR A 5 14.65 21.88 -34.89
N PHE A 6 13.48 21.66 -35.49
CA PHE A 6 12.20 21.83 -34.78
C PHE A 6 11.41 20.53 -34.53
N PHE A 7 11.96 19.36 -34.89
CA PHE A 7 11.30 18.07 -34.64
C PHE A 7 11.90 17.28 -33.46
N SER A 8 12.86 17.86 -32.74
CA SER A 8 13.53 17.20 -31.61
C SER A 8 12.89 17.49 -30.25
N LEU A 9 12.04 18.53 -30.14
CA LEU A 9 11.47 18.95 -28.86
C LEU A 9 10.22 18.15 -28.43
N VAL A 10 9.69 17.26 -29.28
CA VAL A 10 8.44 16.53 -29.00
C VAL A 10 8.67 15.25 -28.17
N LEU A 11 9.91 14.77 -28.04
CA LEU A 11 10.18 13.46 -27.42
C LEU A 11 10.29 13.48 -25.88
N VAL A 12 10.34 14.64 -25.22
CA VAL A 12 10.61 14.74 -23.76
C VAL A 12 9.36 15.07 -22.92
N ALA A 13 8.17 15.16 -23.52
CA ALA A 13 6.94 15.48 -22.75
C ALA A 13 6.12 14.24 -22.31
N LEU A 14 6.38 13.04 -22.85
CA LEU A 14 5.51 11.87 -22.65
C LEU A 14 5.93 10.94 -21.49
N LEU A 15 6.94 11.31 -20.71
CA LEU A 15 7.40 10.55 -19.54
C LEU A 15 7.13 11.29 -18.22
N LEU A 16 6.00 12.00 -18.09
CA LEU A 16 5.43 12.24 -16.76
C LEU A 16 4.78 10.95 -16.24
N SER A 17 5.64 9.97 -15.96
CA SER A 17 5.80 9.46 -14.60
C SER A 17 4.51 9.48 -13.78
N SER A 18 3.59 8.57 -14.06
CA SER A 18 2.57 8.18 -13.09
C SER A 18 3.23 7.36 -11.98
N VAL A 19 4.21 7.95 -11.30
CA VAL A 19 4.67 7.52 -9.98
C VAL A 19 3.55 7.94 -9.04
N SER A 20 2.56 7.06 -8.95
CA SER A 20 1.55 7.08 -7.90
C SER A 20 2.19 6.67 -6.57
N ALA A 21 3.25 7.38 -6.17
CA ALA A 21 3.82 7.30 -4.83
C ALA A 21 2.84 7.99 -3.88
N HIS A 22 1.77 7.28 -3.52
CA HIS A 22 0.93 7.66 -2.38
C HIS A 22 1.70 7.30 -1.11
N GLY A 23 2.87 7.90 -0.92
CA GLY A 23 3.75 7.71 0.22
C GLY A 23 3.85 9.00 1.00
N GLY A 24 3.35 9.00 2.23
CA GLY A 24 3.55 10.09 3.20
C GLY A 24 2.27 10.86 3.56
N ILE A 25 1.93 10.79 4.86
CA ILE A 25 1.08 11.71 5.63
C ILE A 25 -0.38 11.84 5.14
N SER A 26 -1.23 10.95 5.67
CA SER A 26 -2.70 11.11 5.83
C SER A 26 -3.52 11.71 4.67
N SER A 27 -3.20 11.37 3.43
CA SER A 27 -4.16 11.51 2.32
C SER A 27 -5.05 10.27 2.21
N CYS A 28 -6.37 10.49 2.21
CA CYS A 28 -7.36 9.46 1.91
C CYS A 28 -7.09 8.85 0.53
N CYS A 29 -7.29 7.54 0.39
CA CYS A 29 -7.38 6.91 -0.92
C CYS A 29 -8.59 7.46 -1.67
N LEU A 30 -8.35 7.93 -2.90
CA LEU A 30 -9.38 8.44 -3.80
C LEU A 30 -9.87 7.37 -4.79
N LYS A 31 -9.08 6.31 -4.99
CA LYS A 31 -9.39 5.18 -5.87
C LYS A 31 -8.78 3.88 -5.37
N THR A 32 -9.34 2.76 -5.80
CA THR A 32 -8.75 1.43 -5.61
C THR A 32 -7.73 1.10 -6.69
N SER A 33 -6.63 0.48 -6.31
CA SER A 33 -5.64 -0.12 -7.20
C SER A 33 -5.95 -1.59 -7.44
N ARG A 34 -5.56 -2.10 -8.62
CA ARG A 34 -5.55 -3.54 -8.95
C ARG A 34 -4.21 -4.21 -8.61
N THR A 35 -3.22 -3.45 -8.12
CA THR A 35 -1.92 -3.99 -7.74
C THR A 35 -2.09 -5.05 -6.66
N GLN A 36 -1.57 -6.25 -6.94
CA GLN A 36 -1.51 -7.36 -6.00
C GLN A 36 -0.05 -7.72 -5.79
N VAL A 37 0.41 -7.60 -4.55
CA VAL A 37 1.76 -8.03 -4.15
C VAL A 37 1.65 -9.36 -3.39
N GLN A 38 2.76 -10.09 -3.33
CA GLN A 38 2.82 -11.28 -2.46
C GLN A 38 2.63 -10.85 -1.00
N ARG A 39 1.89 -11.67 -0.23
CA ARG A 39 1.45 -11.30 1.13
C ARG A 39 2.62 -11.13 2.10
N ASP A 40 3.75 -11.80 1.86
CA ASP A 40 4.96 -11.67 2.68
C ASP A 40 5.60 -10.27 2.58
N PHE A 41 5.34 -9.54 1.50
CA PHE A 41 5.76 -8.14 1.36
C PHE A 41 4.79 -7.14 1.99
N LEU A 42 3.67 -7.60 2.55
CA LEU A 42 2.75 -6.75 3.29
C LEU A 42 3.20 -6.64 4.74
N LYS A 43 3.28 -5.40 5.22
CA LYS A 43 3.69 -5.08 6.59
C LYS A 43 2.50 -4.93 7.52
N LYS A 44 1.47 -4.18 7.10
CA LYS A 44 0.26 -3.91 7.87
C LYS A 44 -0.85 -3.43 6.96
N TYR A 45 -2.06 -3.36 7.48
CA TYR A 45 -3.18 -2.73 6.80
C TYR A 45 -4.01 -1.90 7.78
N TYR A 46 -4.84 -1.03 7.24
CA TYR A 46 -5.94 -0.39 7.97
C TYR A 46 -7.13 -0.23 7.04
N VAL A 47 -8.33 -0.04 7.61
CA VAL A 47 -9.54 0.21 6.83
C VAL A 47 -9.86 1.69 6.84
N GLN A 48 -10.05 2.24 5.65
CA GLN A 48 -10.51 3.61 5.43
C GLN A 48 -12.01 3.57 5.16
N ARG A 49 -12.81 4.37 5.89
CA ARG A 49 -14.27 4.46 5.75
C ARG A 49 -14.77 5.90 6.04
N PRO A 50 -16.01 6.24 5.63
CA PRO A 50 -16.68 7.47 6.08
C PRO A 50 -16.87 7.49 7.60
N PRO A 51 -16.91 8.69 8.23
CA PRO A 51 -16.86 10.02 7.62
C PRO A 51 -15.45 10.54 7.33
N SER A 52 -14.41 9.93 7.90
CA SER A 52 -13.02 10.42 7.79
C SER A 52 -12.51 10.46 6.34
N CYS A 53 -12.98 9.54 5.51
CA CYS A 53 -12.76 9.56 4.07
C CYS A 53 -14.00 9.04 3.33
N SER A 54 -14.39 9.68 2.23
CA SER A 54 -15.60 9.30 1.49
C SER A 54 -15.55 7.90 0.86
N LEU A 55 -14.35 7.38 0.58
CA LEU A 55 -14.18 6.09 -0.08
C LEU A 55 -13.87 4.97 0.94
N HIS A 56 -14.68 3.90 0.91
CA HIS A 56 -14.44 2.68 1.68
C HIS A 56 -13.41 1.78 0.99
N VAL A 57 -12.20 1.68 1.55
CA VAL A 57 -11.11 0.83 1.04
C VAL A 57 -10.26 0.23 2.14
N VAL A 58 -9.52 -0.82 1.80
CA VAL A 58 -8.46 -1.37 2.65
C VAL A 58 -7.12 -0.82 2.17
N VAL A 59 -6.35 -0.22 3.07
CA VAL A 59 -5.04 0.35 2.73
C VAL A 59 -3.96 -0.54 3.28
N PHE A 60 -3.26 -1.22 2.39
CA PHE A 60 -2.08 -2.01 2.75
C PHE A 60 -0.83 -1.14 2.71
N THR A 61 0.08 -1.37 3.66
CA THR A 61 1.43 -0.81 3.65
C THR A 61 2.40 -1.96 3.42
N THR A 62 3.26 -1.85 2.41
CA THR A 62 4.30 -2.86 2.14
C THR A 62 5.51 -2.68 3.05
N ILE A 63 6.41 -3.66 3.08
CA ILE A 63 7.70 -3.57 3.78
C ILE A 63 8.55 -2.39 3.28
N LYS A 64 8.41 -2.01 2.01
CA LYS A 64 9.04 -0.84 1.39
C LYS A 64 8.27 0.46 1.64
N ASN A 65 7.34 0.45 2.60
CA ASN A 65 6.51 1.58 2.99
C ASN A 65 5.63 2.17 1.87
N VAL A 66 5.29 1.35 0.86
CA VAL A 66 4.39 1.73 -0.23
C VAL A 66 2.95 1.46 0.20
N ARG A 67 2.04 2.43 -0.02
CA ARG A 67 0.61 2.26 0.24
C ARG A 67 -0.12 1.70 -0.98
N ILE A 68 -0.98 0.71 -0.77
CA ILE A 68 -1.85 0.13 -1.79
C ILE A 68 -3.29 0.25 -1.30
N CYS A 69 -4.07 1.10 -1.96
CA CYS A 69 -5.52 1.21 -1.74
C CYS A 69 -6.21 0.05 -2.47
N ALA A 70 -6.88 -0.85 -1.77
CA ALA A 70 -7.47 -2.05 -2.35
C ALA A 70 -8.99 -2.11 -2.15
N ASN A 71 -9.68 -2.78 -3.07
CA ASN A 71 -11.12 -2.99 -2.98
C ASN A 71 -11.44 -3.93 -1.81
N PRO A 72 -12.27 -3.52 -0.82
CA PRO A 72 -12.57 -4.33 0.36
C PRO A 72 -13.27 -5.66 0.05
N LYS A 73 -13.87 -5.80 -1.14
CA LYS A 73 -14.60 -7.01 -1.57
C LYS A 73 -13.75 -7.96 -2.43
N SER A 74 -12.51 -7.61 -2.76
CA SER A 74 -11.65 -8.47 -3.57
C SER A 74 -11.14 -9.66 -2.76
N ILE A 75 -11.12 -10.85 -3.36
CA ILE A 75 -10.58 -12.07 -2.74
C ILE A 75 -9.13 -11.87 -2.28
N TRP A 76 -8.29 -11.21 -3.09
CA TRP A 76 -6.91 -10.92 -2.71
C TRP A 76 -6.83 -10.04 -1.46
N THR A 77 -7.73 -9.05 -1.33
CA THR A 77 -7.77 -8.15 -0.18
C THR A 77 -8.19 -8.89 1.08
N LEU A 78 -9.29 -9.64 1.03
CA LEU A 78 -9.80 -10.40 2.18
C LEU A 78 -8.77 -11.40 2.70
N THR A 79 -8.16 -12.16 1.79
CA THR A 79 -7.17 -13.17 2.14
C THR A 79 -5.84 -12.57 2.61
N SER A 80 -5.48 -11.37 2.14
CA SER A 80 -4.30 -10.64 2.62
C SER A 80 -4.51 -10.05 4.02
N MET A 81 -5.73 -9.59 4.35
CA MET A 81 -6.08 -9.20 5.71
C MET A 81 -5.96 -10.38 6.67
N ALA A 82 -6.58 -11.51 6.34
CA ALA A 82 -6.54 -12.72 7.17
C ALA A 82 -5.10 -13.21 7.44
N TYR A 83 -4.22 -13.16 6.44
CA TYR A 83 -2.80 -13.48 6.61
C TYR A 83 -2.11 -12.54 7.60
N LEU A 84 -2.36 -11.22 7.51
CA LEU A 84 -1.76 -10.25 8.43
C LEU A 84 -2.33 -10.37 9.84
N ASP A 85 -3.63 -10.64 9.98
CA ASP A 85 -4.26 -10.86 11.29
C ASP A 85 -3.65 -12.09 11.98
N GLY A 86 -3.45 -13.19 11.25
CA GLY A 86 -2.77 -14.38 11.76
C GLY A 86 -1.33 -14.10 12.18
N LYS A 87 -0.58 -13.33 11.37
CA LYS A 87 0.80 -12.92 11.70
C LYS A 87 0.85 -12.07 12.98
N ASN A 88 -0.05 -11.10 13.11
CA ASN A 88 -0.12 -10.23 14.29
C ASN A 88 -0.51 -10.99 15.57
N TRP A 89 -1.40 -11.99 15.45
CA TRP A 89 -1.77 -12.86 16.57
C TRP A 89 -0.56 -13.68 17.06
N LEU A 90 0.18 -14.32 16.14
CA LEU A 90 1.40 -15.06 16.48
C LEU A 90 2.45 -14.17 17.15
N GLN A 91 2.63 -12.94 16.65
CA GLN A 91 3.54 -11.97 17.26
C GLN A 91 3.11 -11.59 18.68
N SER A 92 1.81 -11.35 18.89
CA SER A 92 1.28 -11.01 20.21
C SER A 92 1.54 -12.12 21.24
N GLN A 93 1.36 -13.39 20.84
CA GLN A 93 1.66 -14.54 21.70
C GLN A 93 3.14 -14.65 22.06
N ASN A 94 4.04 -14.50 21.08
CA ASN A 94 5.48 -14.53 21.31
C ASN A 94 5.94 -13.39 22.24
N THR A 95 5.35 -12.20 22.13
CA THR A 95 5.62 -11.10 23.07
C THR A 95 5.16 -11.43 24.49
N THR A 96 3.99 -12.05 24.65
CA THR A 96 3.50 -12.48 25.97
C THR A 96 4.42 -13.53 26.60
N MET A 97 4.85 -14.54 25.83
CA MET A 97 5.75 -15.60 26.33
C MET A 97 7.14 -15.09 26.69
N ASN A 98 7.72 -14.20 25.86
CA ASN A 98 9.01 -13.59 26.15
C ASN A 98 8.98 -12.69 27.39
N SER A 99 7.86 -11.98 27.61
CA SER A 99 7.68 -11.20 28.83
C SER A 99 7.66 -12.09 30.07
N THR A 100 7.00 -13.26 30.03
CA THR A 100 6.95 -14.20 31.16
C THR A 100 8.32 -14.79 31.50
N ASN A 101 9.17 -15.05 30.51
CA ASN A 101 10.54 -15.56 30.71
C ASN A 101 11.55 -14.52 31.21
N THR A 102 11.20 -13.22 31.27
CA THR A 102 12.12 -12.16 31.73
C THR A 102 11.98 -11.89 33.24
N TYR A 103 11.01 -12.53 33.91
CA TYR A 103 10.77 -12.39 35.36
C TYR A 103 11.15 -13.63 36.16
N HIS A 104 11.95 -14.54 35.59
CA HIS A 104 12.41 -15.78 36.23
C HIS A 104 13.93 -15.92 36.15
#